data_AF-A0A8E0VKC9-F1
#
_entry.id   AF-A0A8E0VKC9-F1
#
_cell.length_a   1.000
_cell.length_b   1.000
_cell.length_c   1.000
_cell.angle_alpha   90.00
_cell.angle_beta   90.00
_cell.angle_gamma   90.00
#
_symmetry.space_group_name_H-M   'P 1'
#
loop_
_entity.id
_entity.type
_entity.pdbx_description
1 polymer ?
#
loop_
_entity_poly.entity_id
_entity_poly.type
_entity_poly.pdbx_seq_one_letter_code
_entity_poly.pdbx_strand_id
1 'polypeptide(L)'
;MTKSTSIIFILLFSLVFRLERQRFSLMFVVLLIAVGLFMFSYEAAQFDLIGFCLVLFASFLSGIRWTTAQLLSQKKEWGLSHPIDMIYHTQPWMALAILPLSLYIESTELVTSKTLFRSSDFPQLFIDMLYLSIGGLLAFGLECSEYLVVATASGLTLSIAGILKEVCTLYLAAKFNGDQISPINMLGFIVCISGIMLHVVLKTMDCKCFSDLFCCSNPCS
;
A
#
# COMPACT_ATOMS: atom_id res chain seq x y z
N MET A 1 -3.63 7.39 -13.32
CA MET A 1 -3.04 6.27 -12.57
C MET A 1 -1.59 6.58 -12.16
N THR A 2 -1.36 7.68 -11.43
CA THR A 2 -0.01 8.10 -11.00
C THR A 2 0.35 7.55 -9.62
N LYS A 3 -0.64 7.00 -8.90
CA LYS A 3 -0.46 6.53 -7.51
C LYS A 3 0.58 5.42 -7.42
N SER A 4 0.73 4.56 -8.43
CA SER A 4 1.74 3.49 -8.40
C SER A 4 3.19 4.00 -8.52
N THR A 5 3.43 5.27 -8.86
CA THR A 5 4.77 5.88 -8.75
C THR A 5 5.20 6.07 -7.28
N SER A 6 4.25 6.03 -6.33
CA SER A 6 4.54 6.10 -4.89
C SER A 6 5.48 5.01 -4.41
N ILE A 7 5.42 3.83 -5.01
CA ILE A 7 6.27 2.70 -4.67
C ILE A 7 7.74 3.02 -4.93
N ILE A 8 8.05 3.78 -5.99
CA ILE A 8 9.42 4.18 -6.31
C ILE A 8 9.95 5.10 -5.21
N PHE A 9 9.13 6.05 -4.73
CA PHE A 9 9.50 6.94 -3.62
C PHE A 9 9.63 6.19 -2.29
N ILE A 10 8.72 5.27 -1.98
CA ILE A 10 8.80 4.41 -0.79
C ILE A 10 10.12 3.62 -0.79
N LEU A 11 10.49 3.03 -1.92
CA LEU A 11 11.74 2.31 -2.09
C LEU A 11 12.95 3.22 -1.90
N LEU A 12 12.94 4.40 -2.53
CA LEU A 12 14.01 5.38 -2.44
C LEU A 12 14.24 5.83 -0.99
N PHE A 13 13.18 6.14 -0.25
CA PHE A 13 13.30 6.48 1.18
C PHE A 13 13.79 5.30 2.02
N SER A 14 13.25 4.09 1.80
CA SER A 14 13.70 2.91 2.55
C SER A 14 15.21 2.62 2.33
N LEU A 15 15.70 2.88 1.11
CA LEU A 15 17.13 2.78 0.77
C LEU A 15 17.97 3.89 1.42
N VAL A 16 17.48 5.13 1.39
CA VAL A 16 18.14 6.32 2.00
C VAL A 16 18.26 6.17 3.52
N PHE A 17 17.21 5.67 4.18
CA PHE A 17 17.23 5.37 5.62
C PHE A 17 18.04 4.11 5.96
N ARG A 18 18.62 3.43 4.96
CA ARG A 18 19.52 2.28 5.11
C ARG A 18 18.91 1.09 5.86
N LEU A 19 17.58 0.99 5.89
CA LEU A 19 16.88 -0.12 6.54
C LEU A 19 17.06 -1.46 5.79
N GLU A 20 17.44 -1.41 4.51
CA GLU A 20 17.68 -2.58 3.68
C GLU A 20 19.01 -2.46 2.93
N ARG A 21 19.75 -3.57 2.75
CA ARG A 21 20.99 -3.56 1.96
C ARG A 21 20.66 -3.25 0.50
N GLN A 22 21.28 -2.20 -0.04
CA GLN A 22 21.15 -1.82 -1.44
C GLN A 22 21.73 -2.93 -2.34
N ARG A 23 20.84 -3.71 -2.96
CA ARG A 23 21.17 -4.71 -3.97
C ARG A 23 20.70 -4.19 -5.33
N PHE A 24 21.60 -4.15 -6.31
CA PHE A 24 21.26 -3.74 -7.68
C PHE A 24 20.13 -4.60 -8.28
N SER A 25 20.03 -5.87 -7.89
CA SER A 25 18.94 -6.77 -8.30
C SER A 25 17.56 -6.29 -7.84
N LEU A 26 17.43 -5.68 -6.65
CA LEU A 26 16.16 -5.14 -6.15
C LEU A 26 15.72 -3.90 -6.96
N MET A 27 16.67 -3.04 -7.31
CA MET A 27 16.41 -1.85 -8.12
C MET A 27 15.87 -2.24 -9.51
N PHE A 28 16.45 -3.27 -10.13
CA PHE A 28 15.98 -3.78 -11.42
C PHE A 28 14.55 -4.32 -11.36
N VAL A 29 14.21 -5.09 -10.31
CA VAL A 29 12.85 -5.63 -10.15
C VAL A 29 11.81 -4.53 -9.99
N VAL A 30 12.12 -3.50 -9.20
CA VAL A 30 11.20 -2.38 -8.98
C VAL A 30 10.98 -1.59 -10.26
N LEU A 31 12.04 -1.37 -11.05
CA LEU A 31 11.94 -0.72 -12.35
C LEU A 31 11.10 -1.56 -13.33
N LEU A 32 11.27 -2.88 -13.34
CA LEU A 32 10.45 -3.79 -14.14
C LEU A 32 8.97 -3.71 -13.78
N ILE A 33 8.65 -3.70 -12.49
CA ILE A 33 7.28 -3.54 -11.98
C ILE A 33 6.71 -2.18 -12.37
N ALA A 34 7.49 -1.10 -12.24
CA ALA A 34 7.08 0.24 -12.64
C ALA A 34 6.75 0.35 -14.14
N VAL A 35 7.56 -0.27 -15.00
CA VAL A 35 7.31 -0.35 -16.44
C VAL A 35 6.05 -1.16 -16.73
N GLY A 36 5.84 -2.30 -16.07
CA GLY A 36 4.62 -3.10 -16.22
C GLY A 36 3.35 -2.33 -15.85
N LEU A 37 3.38 -1.57 -14.75
CA LEU A 37 2.28 -0.73 -14.28
C LEU A 37 1.99 0.45 -15.23
N PHE A 38 3.05 1.08 -15.75
CA PHE A 38 2.92 2.14 -16.75
C PHE A 38 2.24 1.61 -18.02
N MET A 39 2.68 0.46 -18.50
CA MET A 39 2.12 -0.18 -19.68
C MET A 39 0.68 -0.65 -19.45
N PHE A 40 0.35 -1.14 -18.25
CA PHE A 40 -1.02 -1.49 -17.84
C PHE A 40 -1.97 -0.28 -17.83
N SER A 41 -1.46 0.93 -17.61
CA SER A 41 -2.26 2.15 -17.45
C SER A 41 -2.26 3.06 -18.67
N TYR A 42 -1.60 2.67 -19.77
CA TYR A 42 -1.23 3.55 -20.87
C TYR A 42 -2.44 4.11 -21.63
N GLU A 43 -3.48 3.32 -21.87
CA GLU A 43 -4.65 3.77 -22.66
C GLU A 43 -5.72 4.52 -21.86
N ALA A 44 -5.60 4.61 -20.53
CA ALA A 44 -6.64 5.17 -19.66
C ALA A 44 -6.37 6.62 -19.19
N ALA A 45 -5.31 7.28 -19.64
CA ALA A 45 -4.82 8.50 -19.01
C ALA A 45 -5.36 9.80 -19.65
N GLN A 46 -6.33 10.45 -18.99
CA GLN A 46 -6.53 11.90 -19.09
C GLN A 46 -5.47 12.58 -18.21
N PHE A 47 -4.51 13.28 -18.83
CA PHE A 47 -3.36 13.85 -18.10
C PHE A 47 -3.66 15.26 -17.59
N ASP A 48 -3.72 15.41 -16.27
CA ASP A 48 -3.77 16.71 -15.59
C ASP A 48 -2.49 16.92 -14.77
N LEU A 49 -1.81 18.06 -14.98
CA LEU A 49 -0.53 18.37 -14.37
C LEU A 49 -0.67 18.60 -12.85
N ILE A 50 -1.75 19.25 -12.42
CA ILE A 50 -1.98 19.58 -11.00
C ILE A 50 -2.23 18.29 -10.22
N GLY A 51 -3.12 17.43 -10.71
CA GLY A 51 -3.36 16.10 -10.17
C GLY A 51 -2.10 15.24 -10.14
N PHE A 52 -1.26 15.33 -11.18
CA PHE A 52 0.03 14.65 -11.20
C PHE A 52 0.96 15.12 -10.05
N CYS A 53 1.15 16.43 -9.86
CA CYS A 53 1.97 16.98 -8.78
C CYS A 53 1.42 16.64 -7.39
N LEU A 54 0.10 16.72 -7.18
CA LEU A 54 -0.54 16.34 -5.92
C LEU A 54 -0.31 14.86 -5.59
N VAL A 55 -0.42 13.98 -6.58
CA VAL A 55 -0.17 12.54 -6.38
C VAL A 55 1.30 12.27 -6.06
N LEU A 56 2.25 12.96 -6.70
CA LEU A 56 3.68 12.85 -6.36
C LEU A 56 3.95 13.27 -4.91
N PHE A 57 3.34 14.36 -4.43
CA PHE A 57 3.52 14.81 -3.06
C PHE A 57 2.88 13.84 -2.04
N ALA A 58 1.66 13.37 -2.31
CA ALA A 58 0.98 12.37 -1.48
C ALA A 58 1.78 11.06 -1.39
N SER A 59 2.41 10.67 -2.51
CA SER A 59 3.29 9.52 -2.61
C SER A 59 4.54 9.65 -1.73
N PHE A 60 5.18 10.81 -1.77
CA PHE A 60 6.34 11.13 -0.94
C PHE A 60 6.02 11.03 0.55
N LEU A 61 4.92 11.67 0.99
CA LEU A 61 4.46 11.61 2.38
C LEU A 61 4.10 10.18 2.82
N SER A 62 3.48 9.40 1.93
CA SER A 62 3.16 7.99 2.19
C SER A 62 4.43 7.16 2.42
N GLY A 63 5.51 7.42 1.68
CA GLY A 63 6.82 6.82 1.91
C GLY A 63 7.41 7.13 3.28
N ILE A 64 7.33 8.39 3.70
CA ILE A 64 7.79 8.80 5.05
C ILE A 64 6.97 8.10 6.13
N ARG A 65 5.64 8.02 5.99
CA ARG A 65 4.78 7.33 6.95
C ARG A 65 5.18 5.86 7.11
N TRP A 66 5.28 5.13 6.00
CA TRP A 66 5.59 3.70 6.04
C TRP A 66 7.01 3.40 6.51
N THR A 67 8.00 4.22 6.15
CA THR A 67 9.38 4.05 6.64
C THR A 67 9.49 4.35 8.14
N THR A 68 8.79 5.37 8.64
CA THR A 68 8.72 5.67 10.08
C THR A 68 7.99 4.56 10.84
N ALA A 69 6.87 4.08 10.30
CA ALA A 69 6.13 2.95 10.83
C ALA A 69 6.99 1.69 10.92
N GLN A 70 7.77 1.41 9.89
CA GLN A 70 8.73 0.30 9.88
C GLN A 70 9.83 0.47 10.94
N LEU A 71 10.43 1.66 11.04
CA LEU A 71 11.44 1.96 12.05
C LEU A 71 10.90 1.77 13.48
N LEU A 72 9.68 2.26 13.73
CA LEU A 72 9.04 2.18 15.04
C LEU A 72 8.69 0.73 15.40
N SER A 73 8.15 -0.03 14.46
CA SER A 73 7.77 -1.43 14.66
C SER A 73 8.99 -2.36 14.86
N GLN A 74 10.13 -2.06 14.22
CA GLN A 74 11.35 -2.87 14.34
C GLN A 74 12.23 -2.50 15.54
N LYS A 75 11.98 -1.37 16.22
CA LYS A 75 12.73 -0.98 17.43
C LYS A 75 12.22 -1.71 18.67
N LYS A 76 12.92 -2.80 19.02
CA LYS A 76 12.63 -3.66 20.18
C LYS A 76 12.64 -2.95 21.54
N GLU A 77 13.32 -1.81 21.65
CA GLU A 77 13.46 -1.03 22.90
C GLU A 77 12.15 -0.45 23.43
N TRP A 78 11.13 -0.27 22.57
CA TRP A 78 9.89 0.42 22.93
C TRP A 78 8.78 -0.52 23.40
N GLY A 79 9.01 -1.84 23.44
CA GLY A 79 8.02 -2.81 23.90
C GLY A 79 6.75 -2.94 23.03
N LEU A 80 6.67 -2.21 21.92
CA LEU A 80 5.58 -2.26 20.92
C LEU A 80 5.69 -3.51 20.04
N SER A 81 5.76 -4.70 20.64
CA SER A 81 5.81 -5.96 19.88
C SER A 81 4.47 -6.30 19.23
N HIS A 82 3.36 -5.71 19.68
CA HIS A 82 2.04 -5.96 19.11
C HIS A 82 1.63 -4.88 18.09
N PRO A 83 1.23 -5.26 16.86
CA PRO A 83 0.79 -4.29 15.84
C PRO A 83 -0.44 -3.48 16.28
N ILE A 84 -1.24 -4.01 17.20
CA ILE A 84 -2.43 -3.34 17.75
C ILE A 84 -2.03 -2.11 18.59
N ASP A 85 -0.94 -2.18 19.36
CA ASP A 85 -0.46 -1.05 20.19
C ASP A 85 0.02 0.10 19.30
N MET A 86 0.67 -0.25 18.19
CA MET A 86 1.11 0.71 17.19
C MET A 86 -0.09 1.42 16.53
N ILE A 87 -1.14 0.69 16.19
CA ILE A 87 -2.38 1.24 15.62
C ILE A 87 -3.07 2.15 16.66
N TYR A 88 -3.16 1.71 17.91
CA TYR A 88 -3.78 2.47 19.00
C TYR A 88 -3.11 3.83 19.22
N HIS A 89 -1.79 3.92 19.06
CA HIS A 89 -1.07 5.19 19.18
C HIS A 89 -1.05 6.03 17.91
N THR A 90 -1.10 5.44 16.72
CA THR A 90 -0.96 6.18 15.45
C THR A 90 -2.28 6.67 14.86
N GLN A 91 -3.33 5.84 14.90
CA GLN A 91 -4.66 6.16 14.37
C GLN A 91 -5.31 7.44 14.93
N PRO A 92 -5.29 7.73 16.25
CA PRO A 92 -5.94 8.93 16.75
C PRO A 92 -5.33 10.21 16.20
N TRP A 93 -4.02 10.25 15.96
CA TRP A 93 -3.35 11.40 15.33
C TRP A 93 -3.74 11.56 13.87
N MET A 94 -3.89 10.46 13.13
CA MET A 94 -4.36 10.48 11.74
C MET A 94 -5.81 10.96 11.66
N ALA A 95 -6.68 10.48 12.55
CA ALA A 95 -8.07 10.93 12.64
C ALA A 95 -8.16 12.42 13.00
N LEU A 96 -7.38 12.88 13.99
CA LEU A 96 -7.34 14.29 14.39
C LEU A 96 -6.91 15.22 13.26
N ALA A 97 -6.00 14.78 12.39
CA ALA A 97 -5.54 15.58 11.25
C ALA A 97 -6.55 15.58 10.09
N ILE A 98 -7.17 14.44 9.78
CA ILE A 98 -8.04 14.29 8.60
C ILE A 98 -9.46 14.80 8.88
N LEU A 99 -10.00 14.57 10.09
CA LEU A 99 -11.38 14.91 10.46
C LEU A 99 -11.73 16.41 10.30
N PRO A 100 -10.91 17.39 10.75
CA PRO A 100 -11.23 18.80 10.52
C PRO A 100 -11.14 19.18 9.03
N LEU A 101 -10.23 18.56 8.29
CA LEU A 101 -10.07 18.81 6.86
C LEU A 101 -11.26 18.25 6.07
N SER A 102 -11.73 17.04 6.42
CA SER A 102 -12.91 16.44 5.79
C SER A 102 -14.16 17.25 6.08
N LEU A 103 -14.35 17.72 7.31
CA LEU A 103 -15.46 18.61 7.65
C LEU A 103 -15.39 19.92 6.86
N TYR A 104 -14.21 20.52 6.70
CA TYR A 104 -14.08 21.76 5.93
C TYR A 104 -14.46 21.57 4.45
N ILE A 105 -13.96 20.51 3.81
CA ILE A 105 -14.16 20.26 2.38
C ILE A 105 -15.59 19.78 2.07
N GLU A 106 -16.12 18.87 2.88
CA GLU A 106 -17.40 18.19 2.59
C GLU A 106 -18.61 18.78 3.34
N SER A 107 -18.41 19.80 4.18
CA SER A 107 -19.47 20.41 5.01
C SER A 107 -20.73 20.79 4.22
N THR A 108 -20.56 21.39 3.04
CA THR A 108 -21.69 21.86 2.23
C THR A 108 -22.51 20.72 1.65
N GLU A 109 -21.86 19.61 1.28
CA GLU A 109 -22.56 18.42 0.76
C GLU A 109 -23.23 17.63 1.90
N LEU A 110 -22.58 17.53 3.06
CA LEU A 110 -23.11 16.88 4.26
C LEU A 110 -24.38 17.56 4.80
N VAL A 111 -24.42 18.90 4.82
CA VAL A 111 -25.59 19.67 5.30
C VAL A 111 -26.74 19.67 4.28
N THR A 112 -26.43 19.59 2.98
CA THR A 112 -27.43 19.62 1.91
C THR A 112 -27.98 18.22 1.59
N SER A 113 -27.27 17.16 1.97
CA SER A 113 -27.66 15.78 1.75
C SER A 113 -28.94 15.41 2.49
N LYS A 114 -29.98 15.05 1.72
CA LYS A 114 -31.30 14.67 2.24
C LYS A 114 -31.30 13.28 2.91
N THR A 115 -30.29 12.45 2.66
CA THR A 115 -30.26 11.05 3.09
C THR A 115 -29.70 10.84 4.49
N LEU A 116 -28.79 11.70 4.98
CA LEU A 116 -28.14 11.52 6.29
C LEU A 116 -28.73 12.34 7.44
N PHE A 117 -29.08 13.62 7.21
CA PHE A 117 -29.55 14.52 8.28
C PHE A 117 -31.03 14.91 8.18
N ARG A 118 -31.69 14.68 7.03
CA ARG A 118 -33.10 15.07 6.77
C ARG A 118 -33.93 13.94 6.17
N SER A 119 -33.65 12.70 6.57
CA SER A 119 -34.43 11.52 6.23
C SER A 119 -35.43 11.25 7.36
N SER A 120 -36.72 11.18 7.03
CA SER A 120 -37.78 10.74 7.94
C SER A 120 -37.85 9.20 8.05
N ASP A 121 -36.99 8.49 7.30
CA ASP A 121 -36.97 7.04 7.19
C ASP A 121 -35.82 6.44 7.99
N PHE A 122 -36.07 6.19 9.28
CA PHE A 122 -35.18 5.46 10.20
C PHE A 122 -34.54 4.18 9.62
N PRO A 123 -35.23 3.32 8.83
CA PRO A 123 -34.61 2.09 8.33
C PRO A 123 -33.48 2.32 7.31
N GLN A 124 -33.53 3.38 6.50
CA GLN A 124 -32.48 3.67 5.51
C GLN A 124 -31.20 4.17 6.19
N LEU A 125 -31.35 5.06 7.19
CA LEU A 125 -30.23 5.55 8.01
C LEU A 125 -29.49 4.42 8.73
N PHE A 126 -30.22 3.42 9.24
CA PHE A 126 -29.61 2.27 9.91
C PHE A 126 -28.79 1.42 8.95
N ILE A 127 -29.30 1.19 7.73
CA ILE A 127 -28.58 0.44 6.70
C ILE A 127 -27.32 1.17 6.24
N ASP A 128 -27.38 2.48 6.03
CA ASP A 128 -26.21 3.28 5.64
C ASP A 128 -25.14 3.30 6.74
N MET A 129 -25.54 3.46 8.00
CA MET A 129 -24.64 3.34 9.16
C MET A 129 -24.01 1.94 9.25
N LEU A 130 -24.78 0.89 8.94
CA LEU A 130 -24.29 -0.47 8.95
C LEU A 130 -23.26 -0.69 7.84
N TYR A 131 -23.51 -0.22 6.62
CA TYR A 131 -22.53 -0.25 5.53
C TYR A 131 -21.25 0.51 5.87
N LEU A 132 -21.36 1.72 6.46
CA LEU A 132 -20.22 2.50 6.94
C LEU A 132 -19.42 1.73 8.01
N SER A 133 -20.11 1.10 8.96
CA SER A 133 -19.45 0.34 10.04
C SER A 133 -18.72 -0.90 9.51
N ILE A 134 -19.31 -1.61 8.54
CA ILE A 134 -18.68 -2.77 7.89
C ILE A 134 -17.46 -2.32 7.09
N GLY A 135 -17.58 -1.23 6.32
CA GLY A 135 -16.44 -0.66 5.59
C GLY A 135 -15.30 -0.25 6.52
N GLY A 136 -15.63 0.39 7.65
CA GLY A 136 -14.66 0.75 8.69
C GLY A 136 -13.97 -0.46 9.32
N LEU A 137 -14.73 -1.53 9.62
CA LEU A 137 -14.17 -2.77 10.17
C LEU A 137 -13.23 -3.47 9.16
N LEU A 138 -13.60 -3.48 7.88
CA LEU A 138 -12.75 -4.03 6.82
C LEU A 138 -11.48 -3.21 6.63
N ALA A 139 -11.58 -1.88 6.66
CA ALA A 139 -10.42 -0.99 6.58
C ALA A 139 -9.47 -1.19 7.77
N PHE A 140 -10.02 -1.31 8.98
CA PHE A 140 -9.24 -1.61 10.19
C PHE A 140 -8.54 -2.97 10.10
N GLY A 141 -9.24 -4.01 9.64
CA GLY A 141 -8.65 -5.34 9.45
C GLY A 141 -7.52 -5.34 8.41
N LEU A 142 -7.69 -4.58 7.34
CA LEU A 142 -6.68 -4.38 6.32
C LEU A 142 -5.43 -3.68 6.88
N GLU A 143 -5.62 -2.60 7.64
CA GLU A 143 -4.52 -1.87 8.26
C GLU A 143 -3.80 -2.72 9.32
N CYS A 144 -4.53 -3.51 10.11
CA CYS A 144 -3.93 -4.52 11.01
C CYS A 144 -3.03 -5.51 10.26
N SER A 145 -3.50 -6.02 9.13
CA SER A 145 -2.73 -6.95 8.30
C SER A 145 -1.46 -6.30 7.75
N GLU A 146 -1.53 -5.06 7.29
CA GLU A 146 -0.38 -4.32 6.77
C GLU A 146 0.68 -4.08 7.85
N TYR A 147 0.28 -3.64 9.06
CA TYR A 147 1.22 -3.49 10.17
C TYR A 147 1.81 -4.82 10.65
N LEU A 148 1.05 -5.91 10.64
CA LEU A 148 1.56 -7.24 10.98
C LEU A 148 2.65 -7.69 9.99
N VAL A 149 2.46 -7.44 8.69
CA VAL A 149 3.46 -7.73 7.66
C VAL A 149 4.71 -6.88 7.85
N VAL A 150 4.57 -5.61 8.21
CA VAL A 150 5.72 -4.72 8.52
C VAL A 150 6.49 -5.21 9.75
N ALA A 151 5.78 -5.62 10.80
CA ALA A 151 6.38 -6.09 12.04
C ALA A 151 7.14 -7.41 11.88
N THR A 152 6.64 -8.32 11.05
CA THR A 152 7.21 -9.67 10.88
C THR A 152 8.21 -9.78 9.72
N ALA A 153 8.08 -8.94 8.69
CA ALA A 153 8.93 -8.96 7.51
C ALA A 153 9.68 -7.63 7.33
N SER A 154 9.39 -6.89 6.26
CA SER A 154 10.01 -5.61 5.94
C SER A 154 9.02 -4.73 5.17
N GLY A 155 9.21 -3.40 5.20
CA GLY A 155 8.40 -2.48 4.41
C GLY A 155 8.53 -2.68 2.90
N LEU A 156 9.64 -3.28 2.42
CA LEU A 156 9.76 -3.72 1.03
C LEU A 156 8.76 -4.82 0.68
N THR A 157 8.59 -5.80 1.58
CA THR A 157 7.64 -6.90 1.40
C THR A 157 6.21 -6.36 1.38
N LEU A 158 5.90 -5.41 2.27
CA LEU A 158 4.63 -4.71 2.28
C LEU A 158 4.38 -3.99 0.95
N SER A 159 5.36 -3.24 0.45
CA SER A 159 5.23 -2.46 -0.80
C SER A 159 4.93 -3.36 -2.00
N ILE A 160 5.57 -4.52 -2.09
CA ILE A 160 5.36 -5.49 -3.17
C ILE A 160 4.00 -6.20 -3.02
N ALA A 161 3.61 -6.56 -1.81
CA ALA A 161 2.27 -7.09 -1.54
C ALA A 161 1.17 -6.07 -1.88
N GLY A 162 1.42 -4.79 -1.59
CA GLY A 162 0.57 -3.67 -1.99
C GLY A 162 0.40 -3.56 -3.50
N ILE A 163 1.49 -3.66 -4.27
CA ILE A 163 1.44 -3.69 -5.74
C ILE A 163 0.60 -4.87 -6.24
N LEU A 164 0.85 -6.07 -5.72
CA LEU A 164 0.12 -7.27 -6.13
C LEU A 164 -1.39 -7.08 -5.88
N LYS A 165 -1.75 -6.56 -4.69
CA LYS A 165 -3.12 -6.22 -4.34
C LYS A 165 -3.71 -5.20 -5.30
N GLU A 166 -3.03 -4.08 -5.56
CA GLU A 166 -3.49 -3.04 -6.50
C GLU A 166 -3.74 -3.61 -7.89
N VAL A 167 -2.77 -4.35 -8.45
CA VAL A 167 -2.87 -4.97 -9.78
C VAL A 167 -4.02 -5.97 -9.86
N CYS A 168 -4.19 -6.81 -8.84
CA CYS A 168 -5.33 -7.75 -8.77
C CYS A 168 -6.67 -7.03 -8.69
N THR A 169 -6.78 -5.98 -7.87
CA THR A 169 -8.03 -5.20 -7.75
C THR A 169 -8.39 -4.50 -9.07
N LEU A 170 -7.41 -3.92 -9.77
CA LEU A 170 -7.60 -3.30 -11.07
C LEU A 170 -8.07 -4.30 -12.14
N TYR A 171 -7.43 -5.47 -12.20
CA TYR A 171 -7.81 -6.52 -13.13
C TYR A 171 -9.22 -7.04 -12.88
N LEU A 172 -9.57 -7.29 -11.61
CA LEU A 172 -10.92 -7.72 -11.23
C LEU A 172 -11.96 -6.65 -11.55
N ALA A 173 -11.66 -5.37 -11.28
CA ALA A 173 -12.53 -4.25 -11.61
C ALA A 173 -12.77 -4.15 -13.12
N ALA A 174 -11.72 -4.25 -13.95
CA ALA A 174 -11.84 -4.23 -15.41
C ALA A 174 -12.70 -5.40 -15.93
N LYS A 175 -12.49 -6.61 -15.39
CA LYS A 175 -13.29 -7.79 -15.77
C LYS A 175 -14.76 -7.65 -15.36
N PHE A 176 -15.03 -7.10 -14.17
CA PHE A 176 -16.38 -6.96 -13.65
C PHE A 176 -17.17 -5.84 -14.33
N ASN A 177 -16.49 -4.73 -14.66
CA ASN A 177 -17.08 -3.61 -15.40
C ASN A 177 -17.28 -3.91 -16.90
N GLY A 178 -16.71 -5.02 -17.41
CA GLY A 178 -16.81 -5.39 -18.81
C GLY A 178 -16.01 -4.48 -19.75
N ASP A 179 -15.00 -3.78 -19.22
CA ASP A 179 -14.12 -2.92 -20.03
C ASP A 179 -13.29 -3.77 -21.00
N GLN A 180 -13.10 -3.25 -22.21
CA GLN A 180 -12.26 -3.91 -23.21
C GLN A 180 -10.79 -3.83 -22.78
N ILE A 181 -10.26 -4.95 -22.29
CA ILE A 181 -8.85 -5.06 -21.92
C ILE A 181 -8.02 -5.11 -23.19
N SER A 182 -7.35 -3.99 -23.50
CA SER A 182 -6.36 -3.89 -24.58
C SER A 182 -5.23 -4.91 -24.39
N PRO A 183 -4.67 -5.49 -25.48
CA PRO A 183 -3.55 -6.44 -25.38
C PRO A 183 -2.32 -5.83 -24.67
N ILE A 184 -2.14 -4.51 -24.73
CA ILE A 184 -1.07 -3.78 -24.04
C ILE A 184 -1.27 -3.85 -22.52
N ASN A 185 -2.51 -3.72 -22.05
CA ASN A 185 -2.82 -3.83 -20.62
C ASN A 185 -2.59 -5.26 -20.13
N MET A 186 -2.98 -6.27 -20.92
CA MET A 186 -2.73 -7.67 -20.59
C MET A 186 -1.23 -7.99 -20.50
N LEU A 187 -0.42 -7.45 -21.41
CA LEU A 187 1.04 -7.57 -21.34
C LEU A 187 1.62 -6.88 -20.10
N GLY A 188 1.15 -5.67 -19.76
CA GLY A 188 1.57 -4.96 -18.55
C GLY A 188 1.30 -5.75 -17.28
N PHE A 189 0.14 -6.41 -17.20
CA PHE A 189 -0.21 -7.31 -16.10
C PHE A 189 0.75 -8.50 -15.97
N ILE A 190 1.08 -9.17 -17.09
CA ILE A 190 2.02 -10.29 -17.11
C ILE A 190 3.42 -9.85 -16.65
N VAL A 191 3.88 -8.68 -17.12
CA VAL A 191 5.17 -8.11 -16.71
C VAL A 191 5.19 -7.83 -15.21
N CYS A 192 4.13 -7.25 -14.64
CA CYS A 192 4.01 -7.02 -13.20
C CYS A 192 4.11 -8.32 -12.39
N ILE A 193 3.36 -9.36 -12.77
CA ILE A 193 3.41 -10.66 -12.09
C ILE A 193 4.81 -11.27 -12.20
N SER A 194 5.44 -11.20 -13.37
CA SER A 194 6.78 -11.74 -13.58
C SER A 194 7.83 -11.06 -12.68
N GLY A 195 7.74 -9.73 -12.50
CA GLY A 195 8.63 -8.98 -11.61
C GLY A 195 8.45 -9.36 -10.14
N ILE A 196 7.21 -9.54 -9.71
CA ILE A 196 6.90 -9.99 -8.34
C ILE A 196 7.42 -11.40 -8.11
N MET A 197 7.23 -12.33 -9.06
CA MET A 197 7.76 -13.69 -8.96
C MET A 197 9.29 -13.69 -8.89
N LEU A 198 9.95 -12.87 -9.70
CA LEU A 198 11.40 -12.75 -9.67
C LEU A 198 11.90 -12.19 -8.33
N HIS A 199 11.18 -11.23 -7.72
CA HIS A 199 11.49 -10.76 -6.37
C HIS A 199 11.43 -11.90 -5.34
N VAL A 200 10.35 -12.68 -5.35
CA VAL A 200 10.15 -13.78 -4.39
C VAL A 200 11.26 -14.83 -4.54
N VAL A 201 11.65 -15.15 -5.77
CA VAL A 201 12.77 -16.06 -6.05
C VAL A 201 14.08 -15.49 -5.52
N LEU A 202 14.41 -14.22 -5.80
CA LEU A 202 15.63 -13.60 -5.29
C LEU A 202 15.68 -13.61 -3.75
N LYS A 203 14.55 -13.26 -3.10
CA LYS A 203 14.46 -13.25 -1.64
C LYS A 203 14.63 -14.65 -1.03
N THR A 204 14.07 -15.68 -1.66
CA THR A 204 14.21 -17.07 -1.18
C THR A 204 15.62 -17.61 -1.42
N MET A 205 16.28 -17.25 -2.52
CA MET A 205 17.69 -17.59 -2.76
C MET A 205 18.61 -16.92 -1.73
N ASP A 206 18.33 -15.66 -1.38
CA ASP A 206 19.09 -14.94 -0.35
C ASP A 206 18.94 -15.55 1.04
N CYS A 207 17.72 -15.95 1.43
CA CYS A 207 17.50 -16.66 2.70
C CYS A 207 18.19 -18.03 2.72
N LYS A 208 18.17 -18.78 1.60
CA LYS A 208 18.89 -20.06 1.51
C LYS A 208 20.39 -19.88 1.62
N CYS A 209 20.97 -18.94 0.87
CA CYS A 209 22.40 -18.63 0.95
C CYS A 209 22.81 -18.20 2.37
N PHE A 210 21.99 -17.40 3.07
CA PHE A 210 22.25 -17.02 4.46
C PHE A 210 22.12 -18.22 5.42
N SER A 211 21.12 -19.09 5.23
CA SER A 211 20.93 -20.31 6.00
C SER A 211 22.08 -21.31 5.78
N ASP A 212 22.56 -21.44 4.55
CA ASP A 212 23.69 -22.30 4.20
C ASP A 212 25.00 -21.74 4.76
N LEU A 213 25.18 -20.41 4.78
CA LEU A 213 26.33 -19.77 5.42
C LEU A 213 26.32 -19.90 6.95
N PHE A 214 25.14 -19.91 7.58
CA PHE A 214 24.96 -20.17 9.01
C PHE A 214 25.12 -21.65 9.36
N CYS A 215 24.64 -22.57 8.50
CA CYS A 215 24.92 -24.00 8.62
C CYS A 215 26.41 -24.32 8.40
N CYS A 216 27.11 -23.60 7.51
CA CYS A 216 28.54 -23.75 7.30
C CYS A 216 29.42 -22.98 8.30
N SER A 217 28.90 -21.95 8.99
CA SER A 217 29.60 -21.23 10.07
C SER A 217 29.36 -21.83 11.47
N ASN A 218 28.47 -22.82 11.57
CA ASN A 218 28.42 -23.75 12.71
C ASN A 218 29.02 -25.12 12.32
N PRO A 219 30.31 -25.25 11.94
CA PRO A 219 30.97 -26.52 12.11
C PRO A 219 31.27 -26.67 13.60
N CYS A 220 30.59 -27.65 14.20
CA CYS A 220 30.99 -28.39 15.39
C CYS A 220 30.96 -27.66 16.75
N SER A 221 30.26 -28.28 17.70
CA SER A 221 30.84 -28.84 18.94
C SER A 221 29.75 -29.43 19.83
#